data_AF-A0A957EDD7-F1
#
_entry.id   AF-A0A957EDD7-F1
#
_cell.length_a   1.000
_cell.length_b   1.000
_cell.length_c   1.000
_cell.angle_alpha   90.00
_cell.angle_beta   90.00
_cell.angle_gamma   90.00
#
_symmetry.space_group_name_H-M   'P 1'
#
loop_
_entity.id
_entity.type
_entity.pdbx_description
1 polymer ?
#
loop_
_entity_poly.entity_id
_entity_poly.type
_entity_poly.pdbx_seq_one_letter_code
_entity_poly.pdbx_strand_id
1 'polypeptide(L)'
;MIEPYLQKFRQLHTDKNRTHWTAVSTHRAPHKPLLLLSVIDLFAQGYIRHNFIALDDELMELFGLYWQVVNPPSKRGDITMPFFHLHSEGFWHLL
;
A
#
# COMPACT_ATOMS: atom_id res chain seq x y z
N MET A 1 4.06 22.23 -0.31
CA MET A 1 3.03 22.01 0.72
C MET A 1 2.57 20.56 0.61
N ILE A 2 2.81 19.78 1.67
CA ILE A 2 2.52 18.32 1.77
C ILE A 2 1.05 18.05 2.14
N GLU A 3 0.34 19.08 2.59
CA GLU A 3 -1.02 19.07 3.12
C GLU A 3 -2.04 18.41 2.17
N PRO A 4 -2.03 18.66 0.84
CA PRO A 4 -2.94 17.96 -0.08
C PRO A 4 -2.70 16.44 -0.11
N TYR A 5 -1.45 16.00 0.02
CA TYR A 5 -1.12 14.57 0.07
C TYR A 5 -1.53 13.94 1.39
N LEU A 6 -1.34 14.64 2.52
CA LEU A 6 -1.82 14.18 3.82
C LEU A 6 -3.34 13.95 3.81
N GLN A 7 -4.10 14.85 3.19
CA GLN A 7 -5.55 14.67 3.06
C GLN A 7 -5.91 13.46 2.19
N LYS A 8 -5.26 13.29 1.03
CA LYS A 8 -5.48 12.12 0.16
C LYS A 8 -5.14 10.81 0.87
N PHE A 9 -4.05 10.77 1.65
CA PHE A 9 -3.65 9.59 2.42
C PHE A 9 -4.66 9.26 3.54
N ARG A 10 -5.18 10.27 4.24
CA ARG A 10 -6.22 10.06 5.27
C ARG A 10 -7.54 9.54 4.69
N GLN A 11 -7.84 9.90 3.45
CA GLN A 11 -9.10 9.57 2.77
C GLN A 11 -8.99 8.36 1.82
N LEU A 12 -7.87 7.63 1.88
CA LEU A 12 -7.58 6.50 1.00
C LEU A 12 -8.77 5.53 0.90
N HIS A 13 -9.20 5.24 -0.33
CA HIS A 13 -10.34 4.36 -0.56
C HIS A 13 -9.92 2.91 -0.41
N THR A 14 -10.47 2.26 0.63
CA THR A 14 -10.25 0.84 0.89
C THR A 14 -11.59 0.15 1.04
N ASP A 15 -11.65 -1.13 0.66
CA ASP A 15 -12.79 -1.98 0.99
C ASP A 15 -13.01 -2.04 2.52
N LYS A 16 -14.28 -2.05 2.93
CA LYS A 16 -14.74 -2.05 4.32
C LYS A 16 -15.62 -3.27 4.52
N ASN A 17 -14.99 -4.37 4.92
CA ASN A 17 -15.64 -5.65 5.08
C ASN A 17 -15.23 -6.29 6.40
N ARG A 18 -16.13 -6.28 7.38
CA ARG A 18 -15.90 -6.81 8.74
C ARG A 18 -15.76 -8.34 8.79
N THR A 19 -16.22 -9.07 7.76
CA THR A 19 -16.04 -10.52 7.70
C THR A 19 -14.71 -10.91 7.09
N HIS A 20 -14.14 -10.06 6.22
CA HIS A 20 -12.83 -10.28 5.60
C HIS A 20 -11.66 -9.64 6.36
N TRP A 21 -11.90 -8.55 7.10
CA TRP A 21 -10.87 -7.72 7.74
C TRP A 21 -11.07 -7.60 9.25
N THR A 22 -10.00 -7.80 10.00
CA THR A 22 -10.02 -7.84 11.47
C THR A 22 -9.75 -6.46 12.07
N ALA A 23 -9.79 -6.37 13.41
CA ALA A 23 -9.45 -5.14 14.13
C ALA A 23 -8.01 -4.67 13.85
N VAL A 24 -7.09 -5.60 13.52
CA VAL A 24 -5.68 -5.28 13.19
C VAL A 24 -5.59 -4.31 12.01
N SER A 25 -6.45 -4.46 11.00
CA SER A 25 -6.54 -3.55 9.85
C SER A 25 -7.73 -2.58 9.94
N THR A 26 -8.25 -2.31 11.15
CA THR A 26 -9.41 -1.44 11.38
C THR A 26 -10.68 -1.86 10.63
N HIS A 27 -10.84 -3.16 10.34
CA HIS A 27 -11.90 -3.70 9.49
C HIS A 27 -11.90 -3.18 8.04
N ARG A 28 -10.71 -2.80 7.55
CA ARG A 28 -10.50 -2.29 6.20
C ARG A 28 -9.45 -3.12 5.46
N ALA A 29 -9.54 -3.15 4.14
CA ALA A 29 -8.53 -3.79 3.30
C ALA A 29 -7.18 -3.06 3.44
N PRO A 30 -6.11 -3.76 3.86
CA PRO A 30 -4.82 -3.13 4.14
C PRO A 30 -3.95 -2.93 2.89
N HIS A 31 -4.35 -3.47 1.74
CA HIS A 31 -3.53 -3.49 0.50
C HIS A 31 -2.92 -2.13 0.11
N LYS A 32 -3.74 -1.10 -0.10
CA LYS A 32 -3.24 0.24 -0.49
C LYS A 32 -2.38 0.88 0.60
N PRO A 33 -2.79 0.91 1.89
CA PRO A 33 -1.93 1.39 2.97
C PRO A 33 -0.57 0.69 3.03
N LEU A 34 -0.54 -0.63 2.92
CA LEU A 34 0.71 -1.41 2.98
C LEU A 34 1.62 -1.12 1.78
N LEU A 35 1.05 -0.98 0.58
CA LEU A 35 1.82 -0.58 -0.60
C LEU A 35 2.45 0.82 -0.40
N LEU A 36 1.68 1.79 0.12
CA LEU A 36 2.21 3.13 0.39
C LEU A 36 3.30 3.14 1.46
N LEU A 37 3.14 2.34 2.52
CA LEU A 37 4.18 2.17 3.55
C LEU A 37 5.45 1.58 2.96
N SER A 38 5.32 0.51 2.15
CA SER A 38 6.45 -0.12 1.49
C SER A 38 7.21 0.88 0.61
N VAL A 39 6.50 1.70 -0.17
CA VAL A 39 7.12 2.76 -0.98
C VAL A 39 7.84 3.80 -0.12
N ILE A 40 7.21 4.28 0.96
CA ILE A 40 7.82 5.25 1.89
C ILE A 40 9.11 4.69 2.48
N ASP A 41 9.11 3.43 2.90
CA ASP A 41 10.28 2.81 3.50
C ASP A 41 11.40 2.58 2.48
N LEU A 42 11.09 2.23 1.23
CA LEU A 42 12.11 2.13 0.18
C LEU A 42 12.72 3.49 -0.20
N PHE A 43 11.95 4.58 -0.10
CA PHE A 43 12.51 5.94 -0.16
C PHE A 43 13.41 6.22 1.05
N ALA A 44 12.97 5.88 2.26
CA ALA A 44 13.73 6.09 3.49
C ALA A 44 15.06 5.31 3.51
N GLN A 45 15.08 4.11 2.91
CA GLN A 45 16.26 3.27 2.73
C GLN A 45 17.18 3.73 1.59
N GLY A 46 16.73 4.69 0.77
CA GLY A 46 17.49 5.17 -0.39
C GLY A 46 17.55 4.17 -1.55
N TYR A 47 16.66 3.17 -1.57
CA TYR A 47 16.46 2.26 -2.70
C TYR A 47 15.74 2.99 -3.84
N ILE A 48 14.58 3.59 -3.55
CA ILE A 48 13.91 4.51 -4.48
C ILE A 48 14.53 5.90 -4.33
N ARG A 49 15.14 6.40 -5.40
CA ARG A 49 15.85 7.70 -5.43
C ARG A 49 15.16 8.75 -6.27
N HIS A 50 14.22 8.33 -7.09
CA HIS A 50 13.50 9.17 -8.03
C HIS A 50 12.01 8.93 -7.90
N ASN A 51 11.18 9.84 -8.38
CA ASN A 51 9.73 9.67 -8.41
C ASN A 51 9.30 8.70 -9.52
N PHE A 52 9.79 7.48 -9.44
CA PHE A 52 9.51 6.37 -10.33
C PHE A 52 9.49 5.11 -9.48
N ILE A 53 8.32 4.49 -9.37
CA ILE A 53 8.11 3.29 -8.57
C ILE A 53 7.83 2.15 -9.56
N ALA A 54 8.81 1.27 -9.73
CA ALA A 54 8.63 0.03 -10.45
C ALA A 54 7.92 -1.00 -9.54
N LEU A 55 7.12 -1.88 -10.13
CA LEU A 55 6.64 -3.08 -9.45
C LEU A 55 7.73 -4.16 -9.56
N ASP A 56 8.80 -3.98 -8.78
CA ASP A 56 9.97 -4.85 -8.76
C ASP A 56 9.97 -5.81 -7.54
N ASP A 57 10.93 -6.73 -7.52
CA ASP A 57 11.03 -7.75 -6.48
C ASP A 57 11.18 -7.13 -5.08
N GLU A 58 11.96 -6.05 -4.95
CA GLU A 58 12.16 -5.35 -3.67
C GLU A 58 10.84 -4.80 -3.10
N LEU A 59 10.02 -4.16 -3.95
CA LEU A 59 8.70 -3.67 -3.53
C LEU A 59 7.75 -4.83 -3.19
N MET A 60 7.79 -5.92 -3.97
CA MET A 60 6.96 -7.10 -3.74
C MET A 60 7.31 -7.81 -2.43
N GLU A 61 8.61 -7.94 -2.13
CA GLU A 61 9.12 -8.56 -0.90
C GLU A 61 8.74 -7.74 0.32
N LEU A 62 9.02 -6.43 0.33
CA LEU A 62 8.70 -5.56 1.47
C LEU A 62 7.18 -5.50 1.74
N PHE A 63 6.38 -5.40 0.68
CA PHE A 63 4.92 -5.51 0.81
C PHE A 63 4.50 -6.85 1.42
N GLY A 64 5.10 -7.95 0.98
CA GLY A 64 4.84 -9.28 1.50
C GLY A 64 5.16 -9.41 3.00
N LEU A 65 6.27 -8.82 3.45
CA LEU A 65 6.63 -8.76 4.86
C LEU A 65 5.57 -8.02 5.68
N TYR A 66 5.16 -6.83 5.24
CA TYR A 66 4.13 -6.06 5.93
C TYR A 66 2.76 -6.73 5.89
N TRP A 67 2.44 -7.44 4.81
CA TRP A 67 1.23 -8.22 4.70
C TRP A 67 1.15 -9.30 5.79
N GLN A 68 2.25 -10.03 6.02
CA GLN A 68 2.32 -11.09 7.02
C GLN A 68 2.21 -10.57 8.46
N VAL A 69 2.57 -9.31 8.72
CA VAL A 69 2.38 -8.70 10.06
C VAL A 69 0.91 -8.56 10.42
N VAL A 70 0.03 -8.29 9.44
CA VAL A 70 -1.38 -7.94 9.69
C VAL A 70 -2.39 -8.97 9.19
N ASN A 71 -1.95 -10.02 8.52
CA ASN A 71 -2.80 -11.11 8.02
C ASN A 71 -2.25 -12.48 8.41
N PRO A 72 -3.13 -13.50 8.57
CA PRO A 72 -2.67 -14.86 8.80
C PRO A 72 -1.88 -15.40 7.60
N PRO A 73 -0.93 -16.34 7.80
CA PRO A 73 -0.12 -16.91 6.73
C PRO A 73 -0.93 -17.57 5.60
N SER A 74 -2.14 -18.06 5.88
CA SER A 74 -3.04 -18.66 4.91
C SER A 74 -3.66 -17.66 3.92
N LYS A 75 -3.64 -16.36 4.24
CA LYS A 75 -4.24 -15.32 3.43
C LYS A 75 -3.13 -14.67 2.60
N ARG A 76 -3.17 -14.86 1.28
CA ARG A 76 -2.20 -14.25 0.37
C ARG A 76 -2.54 -12.78 0.11
N GLY A 77 -1.51 -11.93 0.06
CA GLY A 77 -1.61 -10.53 -0.33
C GLY A 77 -1.16 -10.36 -1.77
N ASP A 78 -2.02 -9.79 -2.59
CA ASP A 78 -1.69 -9.43 -3.97
C ASP A 78 -1.46 -7.92 -4.06
N ILE A 79 -0.25 -7.54 -4.48
CA ILE A 79 0.19 -6.15 -4.64
C ILE A 79 -0.21 -5.57 -6.01
N THR A 80 -0.51 -6.40 -7.01
CA THR A 80 -0.82 -5.94 -8.37
C THR A 80 -2.09 -5.09 -8.38
N MET A 81 -3.12 -5.54 -7.65
CA MET A 81 -4.39 -4.85 -7.52
C MET A 81 -4.28 -3.47 -6.84
N PRO A 82 -3.69 -3.32 -5.64
CA PRO A 82 -3.50 -1.99 -5.06
C PRO A 82 -2.57 -1.11 -5.89
N PHE A 83 -1.55 -1.66 -6.56
CA PHE A 83 -0.65 -0.89 -7.43
C PHE A 83 -1.42 -0.23 -8.58
N PHE A 84 -2.29 -0.98 -9.25
CA PHE A 84 -3.17 -0.42 -10.28
C PHE A 84 -4.21 0.55 -9.70
N HIS A 85 -4.91 0.15 -8.64
CA HIS A 85 -6.01 0.93 -8.07
C HIS A 85 -5.60 2.19 -7.33
N LEU A 86 -4.32 2.38 -6.97
CA LEU A 86 -3.86 3.65 -6.42
C LEU A 86 -4.05 4.82 -7.40
N HIS A 87 -4.13 4.56 -8.71
CA HIS A 87 -4.42 5.59 -9.71
C HIS A 87 -5.70 6.39 -9.40
N SER A 88 -6.73 5.73 -8.85
CA SER A 88 -7.99 6.41 -8.49
C SER A 88 -7.88 7.38 -7.31
N GLU A 89 -6.75 7.38 -6.58
CA GLU A 89 -6.51 8.28 -5.45
C GLU A 89 -5.95 9.65 -5.89
N GLY A 90 -5.64 9.82 -7.18
CA GLY A 90 -5.25 11.10 -7.76
C GLY A 90 -3.86 11.60 -7.36
N PHE A 91 -2.99 10.72 -6.86
CA PHE A 91 -1.56 10.99 -6.62
C PHE A 91 -0.64 9.91 -7.20
N TRP A 92 -1.21 8.84 -7.75
CA TRP A 92 -0.49 7.73 -8.36
C TRP A 92 -0.71 7.77 -9.86
N HIS A 93 0.36 7.78 -10.64
CA HIS A 93 0.30 7.92 -12.08
C HIS A 93 0.94 6.69 -12.73
N LEU A 94 0.15 5.95 -13.50
CA LEU A 94 0.63 4.81 -14.27
C LEU A 94 1.21 5.33 -15.59
N LEU A 95 2.30 4.70 -16.05
CA LEU A 95 2.97 5.00 -17.31
C LEU A 95 2.42 4.15 -18.46
#